data_AF-A0A2N6EY45-F1
#
_entry.id   AF-A0A2N6EY45-F1
#
_cell.length_a   1.000
_cell.length_b   1.000
_cell.length_c   1.000
_cell.angle_alpha   90.00
_cell.angle_beta   90.00
_cell.angle_gamma   90.00
#
_symmetry.space_group_name_H-M   'P 1'
#
loop_
_entity.id
_entity.type
_entity.pdbx_description
1 polymer ?
#
loop_
_entity_poly.entity_id
_entity_poly.type
_entity_poly.pdbx_seq_one_letter_code
_entity_poly.pdbx_strand_id
1 'polypeptide(L)' 'MSMQKAEEYFKDWKEREELAEAMIPMIGHLYRECEVICNIYDRSLVHKSAIEILRVHRFARQIIDK' A
#
# COMPACT_ATOMS: atom_id res chain seq x y z
N MET A 1 -14.13 -17.16 18.89
CA MET A 1 -13.18 -16.25 18.20
C MET A 1 -13.50 -14.84 18.69
N SER A 2 -12.69 -14.29 19.58
CA SER A 2 -13.07 -13.14 20.41
C SER A 2 -13.08 -11.82 19.61
N MET A 3 -13.97 -10.92 20.02
CA MET A 3 -14.15 -9.55 19.51
C MET A 3 -12.83 -8.76 19.40
N GLN A 4 -11.85 -9.06 20.27
CA GLN A 4 -10.50 -8.50 20.27
C GLN A 4 -9.73 -8.72 18.95
N LYS A 5 -9.82 -9.91 18.34
CA LYS A 5 -9.10 -10.16 17.07
C LYS A 5 -9.64 -9.28 15.95
N ALA A 6 -10.95 -9.04 15.90
CA ALA A 6 -11.56 -8.19 14.89
C ALA A 6 -11.12 -6.73 15.04
N GLU A 7 -11.02 -6.25 16.28
CA GLU A 7 -10.55 -4.90 16.60
C GLU A 7 -9.07 -4.71 16.25
N GLU A 8 -8.23 -5.71 16.52
CA GLU A 8 -6.82 -5.73 16.09
C GLU A 8 -6.67 -5.66 14.56
N TYR A 9 -7.43 -6.48 13.82
CA TYR A 9 -7.40 -6.44 12.35
C TYR A 9 -7.88 -5.10 11.79
N PHE A 10 -8.91 -4.52 12.38
CA PHE A 10 -9.41 -3.21 11.96
C PHE A 10 -8.37 -2.11 12.21
N LYS A 11 -7.68 -2.16 13.36
CA LYS A 11 -6.60 -1.23 13.68
C LYS A 11 -5.43 -1.35 12.69
N ASP A 12 -4.92 -2.56 12.43
CA ASP A 12 -3.85 -2.80 11.45
C ASP A 12 -4.26 -2.35 10.05
N TRP A 13 -5.51 -2.60 9.65
CA TRP A 13 -6.01 -2.13 8.36
C TRP A 13 -6.00 -0.60 8.26
N LYS A 14 -6.46 0.10 9.30
CA LYS A 14 -6.48 1.57 9.34
C LYS A 14 -5.09 2.19 9.30
N GLU A 15 -4.14 1.63 10.05
CA GLU A 15 -2.74 2.08 10.03
C GLU A 15 -2.11 1.93 8.64
N ARG A 16 -2.42 0.83 7.94
CA ARG A 16 -1.94 0.61 6.58
C ARG A 16 -2.59 1.55 5.57
N GLU A 17 -3.88 1.85 5.73
CA GLU A 17 -4.59 2.82 4.90
C GLU A 17 -3.95 4.21 5.03
N GLU A 18 -3.70 4.67 6.25
CA GLU A 18 -3.04 5.95 6.52
C GLU A 18 -1.65 6.02 5.87
N LEU A 19 -0.86 4.95 5.98
CA LEU A 19 0.45 4.86 5.30
C LEU A 19 0.30 4.92 3.78
N ALA A 20 -0.69 4.21 3.21
CA ALA A 20 -0.92 4.22 1.77
C ALA A 20 -1.38 5.59 1.26
N GLU A 21 -2.17 6.33 2.03
CA GLU A 21 -2.55 7.71 1.72
C GLU A 21 -1.33 8.65 1.73
N ALA A 22 -0.45 8.51 2.72
CA ALA A 22 0.80 9.27 2.80
C ALA A 22 1.75 8.97 1.63
N MET A 23 1.68 7.78 1.02
CA MET A 23 2.48 7.43 -0.15
C MET A 23 2.05 8.15 -1.42
N ILE A 24 0.76 8.42 -1.62
CA ILE A 24 0.22 9.03 -2.85
C ILE A 24 0.92 10.33 -3.25
N PRO A 25 1.03 11.36 -2.38
CA PRO A 25 1.70 12.60 -2.76
C PRO A 25 3.19 12.38 -3.07
N MET A 26 3.85 11.48 -2.35
CA MET A 26 5.27 11.18 -2.53
C MET A 26 5.53 10.49 -3.87
N ILE A 27 4.72 9.49 -4.24
CA ILE A 27 4.76 8.83 -5.55
C ILE A 27 4.45 9.84 -6.66
N GLY A 28 3.46 10.71 -6.45
CA GLY A 28 3.09 11.75 -7.42
C GLY A 28 4.22 12.74 -7.70
N HIS A 29 4.96 13.14 -6.66
CA HIS A 29 6.13 14.00 -6.78
C HIS A 29 7.26 13.30 -7.55
N LEU A 30 7.62 12.08 -7.14
CA LEU A 30 8.64 11.26 -7.82
C LEU A 30 8.34 11.06 -9.31
N TYR A 31 7.07 10.80 -9.66
CA TYR A 31 6.66 10.60 -11.04
C TYR A 31 6.72 11.88 -11.88
N ARG A 32 6.22 13.01 -11.37
CA ARG A 32 6.09 14.25 -12.16
C ARG A 32 7.36 15.11 -12.20
N GLU A 33 8.15 15.10 -11.14
CA GLU A 33 9.28 16.02 -10.97
C GLU A 33 10.63 15.33 -11.10
N CYS A 34 10.67 14.01 -10.87
CA CYS A 34 11.92 13.24 -10.93
C CYS A 34 11.92 12.19 -12.05
N GLU A 35 10.83 12.06 -12.81
CA GLU A 35 10.65 11.01 -13.83
C GLU A 35 10.83 9.58 -13.29
N VAL A 36 10.59 9.38 -11.98
CA VAL A 36 10.76 8.11 -11.29
C VAL A 36 9.44 7.34 -11.24
N ILE A 37 9.45 6.09 -11.71
CA ILE A 37 8.33 5.17 -11.61
C ILE A 37 8.56 4.20 -10.45
N CYS A 38 7.76 4.34 -9.39
CA CYS A 38 7.78 3.42 -8.25
C CYS A 38 7.03 2.13 -8.59
N ASN A 39 7.75 1.00 -8.58
CA ASN A 39 7.19 -0.33 -8.85
C ASN A 39 7.38 -1.28 -7.66
N ILE A 40 6.42 -2.18 -7.45
CA ILE A 40 6.51 -3.30 -6.51
C ILE A 40 6.17 -4.57 -7.27
N TYR A 41 7.11 -5.52 -7.39
CA TYR A 41 6.94 -6.76 -8.15
C TYR A 41 6.28 -6.55 -9.52
N ASP A 42 6.90 -5.67 -10.32
CA ASP A 42 6.44 -5.30 -11.67
C ASP A 42 5.07 -4.60 -11.73
N ARG A 43 4.53 -4.16 -10.59
CA ARG A 43 3.29 -3.37 -10.52
C ARG A 43 3.61 -1.92 -10.19
N SER A 44 3.26 -1.01 -11.09
CA SER A 44 3.39 0.43 -10.88
C SER A 44 2.43 0.95 -9.81
N LEU A 45 2.96 1.82 -8.95
CA LEU A 45 2.20 2.55 -7.95
C LEU A 45 1.71 3.92 -8.47
N VAL A 46 2.12 4.31 -9.68
CA VAL A 46 1.71 5.59 -10.28
C VAL A 46 0.22 5.56 -10.58
N HIS A 47 -0.47 6.68 -10.29
CA HIS A 47 -1.92 6.84 -10.47
C HIS A 47 -2.78 5.81 -9.70
N LYS A 48 -2.26 5.23 -8.62
CA LYS A 48 -2.98 4.28 -7.77
C LYS A 48 -3.66 4.98 -6.59
N SER A 49 -4.88 4.54 -6.29
CA SER A 49 -5.55 4.86 -5.03
C SER A 49 -4.89 4.15 -3.85
N ALA A 50 -5.14 4.62 -2.62
CA ALA A 50 -4.63 3.98 -1.40
C ALA A 50 -5.01 2.48 -1.34
N ILE A 51 -6.25 2.14 -1.72
CA ILE A 51 -6.73 0.75 -1.76
C ILE A 51 -5.96 -0.09 -2.79
N GLU A 52 -5.64 0.46 -3.96
CA GLU A 52 -4.82 -0.24 -4.95
C GLU A 52 -3.38 -0.43 -4.48
N ILE A 53 -2.78 0.59 -3.84
CA ILE A 53 -1.46 0.49 -3.22
C ILE A 53 -1.46 -0.67 -2.20
N LEU A 54 -2.45 -0.72 -1.30
CA LEU A 54 -2.60 -1.81 -0.33
C LEU A 54 -2.70 -3.20 -0.99
N ARG A 55 -3.41 -3.31 -2.12
CA ARG A 55 -3.51 -4.56 -2.89
C ARG A 55 -2.17 -4.99 -3.47
N VAL A 56 -1.39 -4.05 -4.02
CA VAL A 56 -0.05 -4.34 -4.55
C VAL A 56 0.88 -4.83 -3.43
N HIS A 57 0.89 -4.17 -2.27
CA HIS A 57 1.66 -4.61 -1.11
C HIS A 57 1.20 -5.97 -0.58
N ARG A 58 -0.11 -6.25 -0.58
CA ARG A 58 -0.65 -7.56 -0.18
C ARG A 58 -0.15 -8.66 -1.11
N PHE A 59 -0.15 -8.41 -2.42
CA PHE A 59 0.39 -9.34 -3.40
C PHE A 59 1.88 -9.62 -3.18
N ALA A 60 2.67 -8.58 -2.91
CA ALA A 60 4.09 -8.72 -2.59
C ALA A 60 4.33 -9.61 -1.37
N ARG A 61 3.59 -9.40 -0.26
CA ARG A 61 3.69 -10.25 0.93
C ARG A 61 3.35 -11.71 0.63
N GLN A 62 2.32 -11.98 -0.18
CA GLN A 62 1.97 -13.35 -0.58
C GLN A 62 3.05 -14.05 -1.42
N ILE A 63 3.97 -13.31 -2.04
CA ILE A 63 5.11 -13.87 -2.77
C ILE A 63 6.30 -14.07 -1.82
N ILE A 64 6.57 -13.12 -0.92
CA ILE A 64 7.70 -13.16 0.01
C ILE A 64 7.50 -14.23 1.09
N ASP A 65 6.26 -14.35 1.60
CA ASP A 65 5.92 -15.28 2.68
C ASP A 65 5.73 -16.74 2.18
N LYS A 66 6.11 -17.03 0.93
CA LYS A 66 6.16 -18.37 0.33
C LYS A 66 7.59 -18.85 0.20
#